data_AF-A0A286GPK0-F1
#
_entry.id   AF-A0A286GPK0-F1
#
_cell.length_a   1.000
_cell.length_b   1.000
_cell.length_c   1.000
_cell.angle_alpha   90.00
_cell.angle_beta   90.00
_cell.angle_gamma   90.00
#
_symmetry.space_group_name_H-M   'P 1'
#
loop_
_entity.id
_entity.type
_entity.pdbx_description
1 polymer ?
#
loop_
_entity_poly.entity_id
_entity_poly.type
_entity_poly.pdbx_seq_one_letter_code
_entity_poly.pdbx_strand_id
1 'polypeptide(L)'
;MSTEHPLLTPEQAREQLAAVGGRSLHLARDRRIHATGTAVFGLTAAVHMTTQNVVTGAAQVVLSCVVLAIFVAEAVVVERAARTVPLRARFWSRTGIGASFVLALGVVLPWLNLQAQTSPNTVPMVLGGAVLVAAPSLLAAVVIARRRT
;
A
#
# COMPACT_ATOMS: atom_id res chain seq x y z
N MET A 1 -31.33 24.50 20.50
CA MET A 1 -30.47 25.22 19.54
C MET A 1 -30.46 24.39 18.27
N SER A 2 -31.38 24.68 17.35
CA SER A 2 -31.54 23.92 16.11
C SER A 2 -30.59 24.49 15.06
N THR A 3 -29.65 23.68 14.59
CA THR A 3 -28.79 24.03 13.46
C THR A 3 -29.60 23.92 12.18
N GLU A 4 -30.25 25.01 11.76
CA GLU A 4 -30.83 25.12 10.42
C GLU A 4 -29.68 25.01 9.41
N HIS A 5 -29.58 23.85 8.75
CA HIS A 5 -28.74 23.72 7.56
C HIS A 5 -29.39 24.57 6.47
N PRO A 6 -28.72 25.62 5.95
CA PRO A 6 -29.28 26.44 4.88
C PRO A 6 -29.62 25.51 3.70
N LEU A 7 -30.89 25.50 3.28
CA LEU A 7 -31.33 24.78 2.10
C LEU A 7 -30.69 25.45 0.87
N LEU A 8 -29.55 24.90 0.43
CA LEU A 8 -28.86 25.34 -0.79
C LEU A 8 -29.82 25.22 -1.97
N THR A 9 -29.94 26.28 -2.75
CA THR A 9 -30.68 26.22 -4.00
C THR A 9 -29.95 25.29 -4.99
N PRO A 10 -30.66 24.65 -5.93
CA PRO A 10 -30.02 23.78 -6.93
C PRO A 10 -28.90 24.48 -7.73
N GLU A 11 -29.04 25.79 -7.98
CA GLU A 11 -28.02 26.63 -8.60
C GLU A 11 -26.79 26.80 -7.70
N GLN A 12 -26.98 27.11 -6.41
CA GLN A 12 -25.88 27.22 -5.45
C GLN A 12 -25.15 25.89 -5.22
N ALA A 13 -25.88 24.76 -5.26
CA ALA A 13 -25.28 23.44 -5.21
C ALA A 13 -24.41 23.16 -6.45
N ARG A 14 -24.86 23.56 -7.65
CA ARG A 14 -24.10 23.45 -8.89
C ARG A 14 -22.87 24.36 -8.91
N GLU A 15 -23.00 25.60 -8.43
CA GLU A 15 -21.88 26.54 -8.30
C GLU A 15 -20.86 26.06 -7.26
N GLN A 16 -21.30 25.53 -6.12
CA GLN A 16 -20.40 24.91 -5.15
C GLN A 16 -19.74 23.65 -5.73
N LEU A 17 -20.47 22.82 -6.46
CA LEU A 17 -19.92 21.66 -7.17
C LEU A 17 -18.93 22.08 -8.27
N ALA A 18 -19.16 23.19 -8.97
CA ALA A 18 -18.25 23.73 -9.98
C ALA A 18 -17.01 24.38 -9.34
N ALA A 19 -17.18 25.10 -8.22
CA ALA A 19 -16.10 25.70 -7.44
C ALA A 19 -15.22 24.62 -6.77
N VAL A 20 -15.82 23.50 -6.33
CA VAL A 20 -15.10 22.32 -5.84
C VAL A 20 -14.52 21.50 -6.99
N GLY A 21 -15.24 21.38 -8.11
CA GLY A 21 -14.82 20.69 -9.33
C GLY A 21 -13.62 21.36 -10.03
N GLY A 22 -13.43 22.66 -9.81
CA GLY A 22 -12.26 23.43 -10.26
C GLY A 22 -10.97 23.13 -9.48
N ARG A 23 -11.01 22.39 -8.35
CA ARG A 23 -9.80 21.96 -7.60
C ARG A 23 -9.15 20.71 -8.20
N SER A 24 -8.91 20.74 -9.51
CA SER A 24 -8.12 19.73 -10.24
C SER A 24 -6.64 19.68 -9.84
N LEU A 25 -6.20 20.52 -8.90
CA LEU A 25 -4.79 20.72 -8.54
C LEU A 25 -4.22 19.79 -7.46
N HIS A 26 -4.98 18.81 -6.93
CA HIS A 26 -4.45 17.78 -6.01
C HIS A 26 -4.23 16.38 -6.64
N LEU A 27 -4.73 16.13 -7.85
CA LEU A 27 -4.72 14.80 -8.47
C LEU A 27 -3.31 14.21 -8.71
N ALA A 28 -2.33 15.02 -9.10
CA ALA A 28 -0.99 14.50 -9.44
C ALA A 28 -0.12 14.22 -8.19
N ARG A 29 -0.20 15.07 -7.17
CA ARG A 29 0.56 14.93 -5.91
C ARG A 29 0.03 13.76 -5.10
N ASP A 30 -1.28 13.64 -4.96
CA ASP A 30 -1.92 12.58 -4.19
C ASP A 30 -1.71 11.21 -4.85
N ARG A 31 -1.70 11.16 -6.19
CA ARG A 31 -1.35 9.97 -6.97
C ARG A 31 0.11 9.54 -6.79
N ARG A 32 1.05 10.50 -6.71
CA ARG A 32 2.46 10.21 -6.41
C ARG A 32 2.61 9.65 -4.99
N ILE A 33 1.95 10.25 -4.00
CA ILE A 33 1.98 9.76 -2.61
C ILE A 33 1.47 8.32 -2.55
N HIS A 34 0.38 7.98 -3.25
CA HIS A 34 -0.10 6.60 -3.29
C HIS A 34 0.81 5.64 -4.06
N ALA A 35 1.33 6.05 -5.22
CA ALA A 35 2.26 5.21 -5.97
C ALA A 35 3.53 4.93 -5.15
N THR A 36 4.09 5.96 -4.50
CA THR A 36 5.24 5.79 -3.60
C THR A 36 4.87 4.93 -2.41
N GLY A 37 3.77 5.19 -1.71
CA GLY A 37 3.36 4.40 -0.54
C GLY A 37 3.13 2.92 -0.88
N THR A 38 2.47 2.61 -1.99
CA THR A 38 2.28 1.22 -2.42
C THR A 38 3.59 0.56 -2.87
N ALA A 39 4.53 1.31 -3.44
CA ALA A 39 5.86 0.79 -3.77
C ALA A 39 6.72 0.53 -2.52
N VAL A 40 6.72 1.45 -1.55
CA VAL A 40 7.44 1.30 -0.28
C VAL A 40 6.89 0.11 0.51
N PHE A 41 5.58 -0.13 0.49
CA PHE A 41 4.98 -1.31 1.11
C PHE A 41 5.58 -2.61 0.54
N GLY A 42 5.57 -2.74 -0.80
CA GLY A 42 6.13 -3.92 -1.47
C GLY A 42 7.61 -4.11 -1.20
N LEU A 43 8.38 -3.01 -1.19
CA LEU A 43 9.80 -3.04 -0.89
C LEU A 43 10.07 -3.46 0.56
N THR A 44 9.30 -2.91 1.51
CA THR A 44 9.42 -3.21 2.94
C THR A 44 9.13 -4.69 3.20
N ALA A 45 8.08 -5.24 2.58
CA ALA A 45 7.77 -6.66 2.65
C ALA A 45 8.92 -7.53 2.10
N ALA A 46 9.46 -7.17 0.94
CA ALA A 46 10.58 -7.89 0.32
C ALA A 46 11.87 -7.86 1.17
N VAL A 47 12.22 -6.69 1.71
CA VAL A 47 13.36 -6.51 2.61
C VAL A 47 13.18 -7.36 3.86
N HIS A 48 11.99 -7.34 4.46
CA HIS A 48 11.69 -8.14 5.65
C HIS A 48 11.87 -9.65 5.41
N MET A 49 11.31 -10.19 4.31
CA MET A 49 11.47 -11.60 3.97
C MET A 49 12.93 -12.00 3.75
N THR A 50 13.72 -11.10 3.14
CA THR A 50 15.14 -11.36 2.86
C THR A 50 15.97 -11.36 4.14
N THR A 51 15.69 -10.43 5.04
CA THR A 51 16.46 -10.25 6.29
C THR A 51 16.12 -11.28 7.37
N GLN A 52 14.91 -11.86 7.36
CA GLN A 52 14.55 -12.95 8.28
C GLN A 52 15.48 -14.18 8.20
N ASN A 53 16.16 -14.39 7.07
CA ASN A 53 17.09 -15.51 6.91
C ASN A 53 18.54 -15.18 7.36
N VAL A 54 18.83 -13.92 7.68
CA VAL A 54 20.18 -13.44 8.03
C VAL A 54 20.24 -12.94 9.46
N VAL A 55 19.14 -12.42 9.98
CA VAL A 55 19.05 -11.82 11.32
C VAL A 55 18.27 -12.75 12.23
N THR A 56 18.92 -13.24 13.29
CA THR A 56 18.34 -14.16 14.28
C THR A 56 18.30 -13.56 15.68
N GLY A 57 17.46 -14.11 16.57
CA GLY A 57 17.43 -13.72 17.98
C GLY A 57 16.84 -12.32 18.22
N ALA A 58 17.33 -11.59 19.22
CA ALA A 58 16.77 -10.29 19.62
C ALA A 58 16.77 -9.24 18.49
N ALA A 59 17.77 -9.29 17.59
CA ALA A 59 17.85 -8.41 16.43
C ALA A 59 16.69 -8.61 15.44
N GLN A 60 16.17 -9.84 15.32
CA GLN A 60 15.01 -10.16 14.48
C GLN A 60 13.73 -9.53 15.05
N VAL A 61 13.57 -9.53 16.37
CA VAL A 61 12.42 -8.90 17.05
C VAL A 61 12.44 -7.39 16.81
N VAL A 62 13.59 -6.75 17.02
CA VAL A 62 13.77 -5.31 16.75
C VAL A 62 13.44 -4.99 15.30
N LEU A 63 13.97 -5.76 14.35
CA LEU A 63 13.70 -5.58 12.93
C LEU A 63 12.21 -5.75 12.59
N SER A 64 11.54 -6.74 13.19
CA SER A 64 10.11 -6.96 13.01
C SER A 64 9.28 -5.80 13.56
N CYS A 65 9.67 -5.23 14.71
CA CYS A 65 9.04 -4.04 15.27
C CYS A 65 9.23 -2.81 14.37
N VAL A 66 10.42 -2.62 13.79
CA VAL A 66 10.69 -1.52 12.84
C VAL A 66 9.83 -1.69 11.58
N VAL A 67 9.76 -2.90 11.02
CA VAL A 67 8.92 -3.19 9.84
C VAL A 67 7.44 -2.97 10.14
N LEU A 68 6.97 -3.39 11.31
CA LEU A 68 5.60 -3.13 11.75
C LEU A 68 5.33 -1.62 11.87
N ALA A 69 6.26 -0.85 12.45
CA ALA A 69 6.13 0.60 12.54
C ALA A 69 6.05 1.26 11.16
N ILE A 70 6.83 0.76 10.17
CA ILE A 70 6.75 1.23 8.78
C ILE A 70 5.37 0.91 8.19
N PHE A 71 4.86 -0.31 8.34
CA PHE A 71 3.52 -0.66 7.84
C PHE A 71 2.41 0.16 8.50
N VAL A 72 2.50 0.43 9.79
CA VAL A 72 1.53 1.29 10.50
C VAL A 72 1.63 2.73 9.98
N ALA A 73 2.84 3.27 9.82
CA ALA A 73 3.04 4.61 9.27
C ALA A 73 2.47 4.71 7.85
N GLU A 74 2.70 3.71 7.00
CA GLU A 74 2.12 3.63 5.66
C GLU A 74 0.60 3.58 5.69
N ALA A 75 0.01 2.74 6.55
CA ALA A 75 -1.44 2.67 6.70
C ALA A 75 -2.05 4.01 7.11
N VAL A 76 -1.42 4.72 8.06
CA VAL A 76 -1.84 6.05 8.50
C VAL A 76 -1.73 7.09 7.39
N VAL A 77 -0.63 7.07 6.61
CA VAL A 77 -0.45 7.98 5.47
C VAL A 77 -1.48 7.70 4.38
N VAL A 78 -1.73 6.44 4.05
CA VAL A 78 -2.75 5.98 3.10
C VAL A 78 -4.15 6.39 3.55
N GLU A 79 -4.47 6.25 4.84
CA GLU A 79 -5.77 6.62 5.39
C GLU A 79 -6.00 8.14 5.37
N ARG A 80 -4.98 8.93 5.71
CA ARG A 80 -5.03 10.39 5.60
C ARG A 80 -5.21 10.84 4.14
N ALA A 81 -4.50 10.21 3.21
CA ALA A 81 -4.63 10.49 1.78
C ALA A 81 -5.98 10.01 1.19
N ALA A 82 -6.59 8.95 1.74
CA ALA A 82 -7.85 8.41 1.23
C ALA A 82 -9.05 9.38 1.30
N ARG A 83 -8.94 10.48 2.06
CA ARG A 83 -9.96 11.55 2.10
C ARG A 83 -9.91 12.48 0.88
N THR A 84 -8.82 12.50 0.11
CA THR A 84 -8.59 13.47 -0.98
C THR A 84 -8.46 12.84 -2.37
N VAL A 85 -8.58 11.50 -2.50
CA VAL A 85 -8.16 10.74 -3.68
C VAL A 85 -9.32 10.20 -4.54
N PRO A 86 -9.18 10.15 -5.88
CA PRO A 86 -10.15 9.49 -6.78
C PRO A 86 -10.28 7.98 -6.53
N LEU A 87 -11.53 7.49 -6.49
CA LEU A 87 -11.93 6.11 -6.14
C LEU A 87 -11.10 5.00 -6.84
N ARG A 88 -10.69 5.23 -8.09
CA ARG A 88 -9.92 4.25 -8.88
C ARG A 88 -8.50 4.02 -8.33
N ALA A 89 -7.80 5.06 -7.89
CA ALA A 89 -6.45 4.91 -7.33
C ALA A 89 -6.49 4.15 -5.99
N ARG A 90 -7.55 4.41 -5.19
CA ARG A 90 -7.81 3.70 -3.94
C ARG A 90 -8.08 2.22 -4.15
N PHE A 91 -8.84 1.86 -5.19
CA PHE A 91 -9.09 0.47 -5.55
C PHE A 91 -7.78 -0.25 -5.91
N TRP A 92 -7.01 0.28 -6.86
CA TRP A 92 -5.74 -0.33 -7.28
C TRP A 92 -4.76 -0.50 -6.13
N SER A 93 -4.62 0.50 -5.25
CA SER A 93 -3.72 0.41 -4.09
C SER A 93 -4.14 -0.71 -3.14
N ARG A 94 -5.44 -0.82 -2.82
CA ARG A 94 -5.97 -1.89 -1.96
C ARG A 94 -5.84 -3.27 -2.59
N THR A 95 -6.12 -3.39 -3.88
CA THR A 95 -5.95 -4.65 -4.60
C THR A 95 -4.50 -5.08 -4.62
N GLY A 96 -3.56 -4.16 -4.88
CA GLY A 96 -2.13 -4.44 -4.87
C GLY A 96 -1.64 -4.90 -3.49
N ILE A 97 -1.95 -4.14 -2.44
CA ILE A 97 -1.57 -4.49 -1.05
C ILE A 97 -2.22 -5.80 -0.61
N GLY A 98 -3.52 -5.96 -0.85
CA GLY A 98 -4.26 -7.17 -0.49
C GLY A 98 -3.71 -8.41 -1.21
N ALA A 99 -3.44 -8.32 -2.51
CA ALA A 99 -2.86 -9.41 -3.27
C ALA A 99 -1.45 -9.78 -2.78
N SER A 100 -0.61 -8.77 -2.49
CA SER A 100 0.71 -8.99 -1.90
C SER A 100 0.62 -9.69 -0.53
N PHE A 101 -0.33 -9.29 0.32
CA PHE A 101 -0.58 -9.95 1.61
C PHE A 101 -1.03 -11.41 1.45
N VAL A 102 -1.96 -11.66 0.53
CA VAL A 102 -2.46 -13.02 0.25
C VAL A 102 -1.34 -13.91 -0.30
N LEU A 103 -0.51 -13.40 -1.21
CA LEU A 103 0.64 -14.15 -1.71
C LEU A 103 1.66 -14.43 -0.60
N ALA A 104 1.96 -13.44 0.25
CA ALA A 104 2.90 -13.61 1.34
C ALA A 104 2.42 -14.69 2.32
N LEU A 105 1.21 -14.54 2.86
CA LEU A 105 0.69 -15.40 3.93
C LEU A 105 0.13 -16.73 3.44
N GLY A 106 -0.47 -16.76 2.25
CA GLY A 106 -1.14 -17.94 1.72
C GLY A 106 -0.25 -18.85 0.86
N VAL A 107 0.84 -18.31 0.30
CA VAL A 107 1.65 -19.04 -0.67
C VAL A 107 3.12 -19.06 -0.28
N VAL A 108 3.78 -17.90 -0.23
CA VAL A 108 5.24 -17.84 -0.16
C VAL A 108 5.77 -18.23 1.22
N LEU A 109 5.22 -17.68 2.30
CA LEU A 109 5.66 -18.05 3.66
C LEU A 109 5.37 -19.52 3.99
N PRO A 110 4.15 -20.07 3.71
CA PRO A 110 3.91 -21.50 3.88
C PRO A 110 4.88 -22.37 3.08
N TRP A 111 5.13 -22.02 1.82
CA TRP A 111 6.06 -22.78 0.97
C TRP A 111 7.50 -22.73 1.49
N LEU A 112 8.02 -21.55 1.85
CA LEU A 112 9.35 -21.40 2.43
C LEU A 112 9.47 -22.11 3.79
N ASN A 113 8.41 -22.12 4.59
CA ASN A 113 8.40 -22.80 5.88
C ASN A 113 8.37 -24.32 5.70
N LEU A 114 7.63 -24.85 4.72
CA LEU A 114 7.63 -26.27 4.38
C LEU A 114 9.01 -26.71 3.86
N GLN A 115 9.63 -25.92 2.97
CA GLN A 115 10.96 -26.24 2.44
C GLN A 115 12.04 -26.25 3.53
N ALA A 116 11.96 -25.30 4.47
CA ALA A 116 12.88 -25.20 5.60
C ALA A 116 12.93 -26.47 6.48
N GLN A 117 11.88 -27.30 6.48
CA GLN A 117 11.86 -28.56 7.23
C GLN A 117 12.78 -29.62 6.62
N THR A 118 12.99 -29.58 5.31
CA THR A 118 13.79 -30.57 4.58
C THR A 118 15.17 -30.04 4.19
N SER A 119 15.30 -28.74 3.94
CA SER A 119 16.57 -28.11 3.56
C SER A 119 16.56 -26.62 3.90
N PRO A 120 17.70 -26.02 4.27
CA PRO A 120 17.77 -24.58 4.49
C PRO A 120 17.34 -23.81 3.23
N ASN A 121 16.56 -22.73 3.43
CA ASN A 121 16.14 -21.87 2.33
C ASN A 121 17.36 -21.17 1.71
N THR A 122 17.49 -21.26 0.39
CA THR A 122 18.58 -20.58 -0.32
C THR A 122 18.24 -19.11 -0.58
N VAL A 123 19.27 -18.26 -0.67
CA VAL A 123 19.10 -16.83 -0.97
C VAL A 123 18.27 -16.59 -2.25
N PRO A 124 18.47 -17.32 -3.37
CA PRO A 124 17.64 -17.14 -4.57
C PRO A 124 16.16 -17.48 -4.34
N MET A 125 15.84 -18.49 -3.53
CA MET A 125 14.44 -18.84 -3.21
C MET A 125 13.75 -17.72 -2.44
N VAL A 126 14.44 -17.17 -1.44
CA VAL A 126 13.91 -16.08 -0.62
C VAL A 126 13.72 -14.82 -1.44
N LEU A 127 14.70 -14.47 -2.29
CA LEU A 127 14.60 -13.33 -3.21
C LEU A 127 13.47 -13.52 -4.23
N GLY A 128 13.31 -14.72 -4.79
CA GLY A 128 12.22 -15.05 -5.70
C GLY A 128 10.85 -14.90 -5.03
N GLY A 129 10.71 -15.41 -3.80
CA GLY A 129 9.51 -15.24 -2.99
C GLY A 129 9.22 -13.77 -2.68
N ALA A 130 10.24 -13.00 -2.30
CA ALA A 130 10.13 -11.57 -2.02
C ALA A 130 9.67 -10.77 -3.25
N VAL A 131 10.23 -11.05 -4.44
CA VAL A 131 9.80 -10.42 -5.70
C VAL A 131 8.36 -10.78 -6.03
N LEU A 132 7.97 -12.05 -5.86
CA LEU A 132 6.60 -12.51 -6.12
C LEU A 132 5.59 -11.79 -5.21
N VAL A 133 5.91 -11.62 -3.93
CA VAL A 133 5.08 -10.87 -2.96
C VAL A 133 5.02 -9.39 -3.30
N ALA A 134 6.12 -8.77 -3.70
CA ALA A 134 6.17 -7.34 -4.01
C ALA A 134 5.54 -6.97 -5.37
N ALA A 135 5.45 -7.93 -6.30
CA ALA A 135 5.01 -7.66 -7.67
C ALA A 135 3.60 -7.04 -7.77
N PRO A 136 2.54 -7.52 -7.08
CA PRO A 136 1.20 -6.93 -7.18
C PRO A 136 1.15 -5.48 -6.71
N SER A 137 1.81 -5.15 -5.60
CA SER A 137 1.87 -3.78 -5.08
C SER A 137 2.67 -2.87 -6.02
N LEU A 138 3.82 -3.33 -6.55
CA LEU A 138 4.61 -2.54 -7.50
C LEU A 138 3.85 -2.30 -8.82
N LEU A 139 3.16 -3.31 -9.33
CA LEU A 139 2.32 -3.18 -10.52
C LEU A 139 1.17 -2.19 -10.28
N ALA A 140 0.50 -2.28 -9.12
CA ALA A 140 -0.53 -1.33 -8.74
C ALA A 140 0.02 0.10 -8.66
N ALA A 141 1.20 0.30 -8.08
CA ALA A 141 1.88 1.59 -8.02
C ALA A 141 2.17 2.15 -9.42
N VAL A 142 2.65 1.31 -10.35
CA VAL A 142 2.89 1.71 -11.75
C VAL A 142 1.59 2.10 -12.45
N VAL A 143 0.51 1.33 -12.26
CA VAL A 143 -0.81 1.64 -12.84
C VAL A 143 -1.35 2.96 -12.30
N ILE A 144 -1.21 3.19 -10.99
CA ILE A 144 -1.58 4.45 -10.33
C ILE A 144 -0.75 5.59 -10.92
N ALA A 145 0.56 5.44 -11.07
CA ALA A 145 1.43 6.50 -11.59
C ALA A 145 1.15 6.85 -13.06
N ARG A 146 0.79 5.85 -13.89
CA ARG A 146 0.62 6.00 -15.34
C ARG A 146 -0.77 6.46 -15.78
N ARG A 147 -1.84 6.20 -15.01
CA ARG A 147 -3.19 6.65 -15.38
C ARG A 147 -3.32 8.17 -15.20
N ARG A 148 -3.21 8.90 -16.31
CA ARG A 148 -3.73 10.26 -16.47
C ARG A 148 -5.24 10.13 -16.71
N THR A 149 -6.06 10.45 -15.71
CA THR A 149 -7.48 10.72 -15.88
C THR A 149 -7.71 12.17 -15.52
#